data_AF-A0A9E2YNF5-F1
#
_entry.id   AF-A0A9E2YNF5-F1
#
_cell.length_a   1.000
_cell.length_b   1.000
_cell.length_c   1.000
_cell.angle_alpha   90.00
_cell.angle_beta   90.00
_cell.angle_gamma   90.00
#
_symmetry.space_group_name_H-M   'P 1'
#
loop_
_entity.id
_entity.type
_entity.pdbx_description
1 polymer ?
#
loop_
_entity_poly.entity_id
_entity_poly.type
_entity_poly.pdbx_seq_one_letter_code
_entity_poly.pdbx_strand_id
1 'polypeptide(L)'
;LFALADVVFMGGTLARRGGHNVLEPASCAKPIVVGPHMENFGEIAESFRENEAWLQISGPAELADAVDGLVRDPASAAAIGGRAAELAVANTGAALRAASRVLTHHDAAIPNWDRGGPATPLLWPLAQLWKLGTRRKQRRDTADAHALPRPVVSVGGITMGGSGKTPFVEMLVHSFCDQQMQPAILTRGYRRRSPDPSIVIPAGAAASTWYTGDEAQIFVRSGLAHVGIGADRWATGKLLLEVCPTDVFVLDDGFQHLRLRRNVDIVLIDALNPFPGGDVFPLGHLREPLTALQRANIFVITRAQPGRDYAGIRDVLGKINPSAPVFTATVAPRGWISEATGLVTPLEPAPVAAFCGLGNPATFWHTLRQSGFDPVFTCTFGDHHHYRPQELKRIAFQAKAHGALLLLTTEKDAMNLPSNARELVCPFDIHWLKIETVLEQRQEFMKVLGSLMAPEANGNGLPHVAVPRRHINDQR
;
A
#
# COMPACT_ATOMS: atom_id res chain seq x y z
N LEU A 1 -5.45 16.45 -37.13
CA LEU A 1 -4.90 17.13 -38.32
C LEU A 1 -4.31 16.13 -39.31
N PHE A 2 -3.37 15.26 -38.90
CA PHE A 2 -2.73 14.30 -39.80
C PHE A 2 -3.70 13.38 -40.56
N ALA A 3 -4.74 12.85 -39.92
CA ALA A 3 -5.73 12.00 -40.59
C ALA A 3 -6.42 12.66 -41.80
N LEU A 4 -6.51 14.01 -41.81
CA LEU A 4 -7.15 14.79 -42.86
C LEU A 4 -6.18 15.27 -43.95
N ALA A 5 -4.86 15.10 -43.75
CA ALA A 5 -3.85 15.58 -44.70
C ALA A 5 -3.68 14.59 -45.87
N ASP A 6 -3.42 15.11 -47.07
CA ASP A 6 -3.03 14.29 -48.23
C ASP A 6 -1.52 13.97 -48.20
N VAL A 7 -0.70 14.93 -47.78
CA VAL A 7 0.74 14.80 -47.57
C VAL A 7 1.13 15.51 -46.29
N VAL A 8 2.06 14.93 -45.52
CA VAL A 8 2.55 15.54 -44.27
C VAL A 8 4.01 15.89 -44.41
N PHE A 9 4.33 17.18 -44.31
CA PHE A 9 5.70 17.63 -44.09
C PHE A 9 5.97 17.80 -42.59
N MET A 10 7.02 17.15 -42.08
CA MET A 10 7.39 17.29 -40.67
C MET A 10 8.24 18.54 -40.46
N GLY A 11 7.63 19.57 -39.89
CA GLY A 11 8.31 20.80 -39.49
C GLY A 11 9.49 20.53 -38.54
N GLY A 12 10.50 21.42 -38.57
CA GLY A 12 11.69 21.31 -37.73
C GLY A 12 12.77 20.34 -38.20
N THR A 13 12.51 19.57 -39.27
CA THR A 13 13.49 18.67 -39.92
C THR A 13 14.39 19.39 -40.94
N LEU A 14 14.03 20.63 -41.33
CA LEU A 14 14.84 21.55 -42.13
C LEU A 14 15.68 22.52 -41.27
N ALA A 15 15.54 22.48 -39.94
CA ALA A 15 16.39 23.27 -39.04
C ALA A 15 17.82 22.72 -39.06
N ARG A 16 18.83 23.49 -38.59
CA ARG A 16 20.25 23.10 -38.65
C ARG A 16 20.62 21.79 -37.92
N ARG A 17 19.76 21.33 -37.00
CA ARG A 17 19.85 20.09 -36.20
C ARG A 17 18.50 19.85 -35.52
N GLY A 18 18.16 18.59 -35.25
CA GLY A 18 17.03 18.23 -34.40
C GLY A 18 16.15 17.13 -35.00
N GLY A 19 14.97 17.50 -35.49
CA GLY A 19 13.96 16.58 -35.97
C GLY A 19 12.72 16.48 -35.06
N HIS A 20 11.62 16.01 -35.64
CA HIS A 20 10.33 15.83 -34.97
C HIS A 20 9.84 14.40 -35.11
N ASN A 21 8.92 14.01 -34.21
CA ASN A 21 8.37 12.66 -34.18
C ASN A 21 7.49 12.38 -35.41
N VAL A 22 7.94 11.47 -36.28
CA VAL A 22 7.23 11.04 -37.51
C VAL A 22 6.17 9.95 -37.25
N LEU A 23 6.11 9.39 -36.04
CA LEU A 23 5.22 8.25 -35.76
C LEU A 23 3.72 8.62 -35.80
N GLU A 24 3.36 9.87 -35.47
CA GLU A 24 1.97 10.33 -35.49
C GLU A 24 1.38 10.34 -36.91
N PRO A 25 1.98 11.01 -37.92
CA PRO A 25 1.48 10.91 -39.29
C PRO A 25 1.65 9.52 -39.91
N ALA A 26 2.69 8.78 -39.50
CA ALA A 26 2.90 7.40 -39.94
C ALA A 26 1.76 6.49 -39.49
N SER A 27 1.29 6.65 -38.25
CA SER A 27 0.13 5.89 -37.72
C SER A 27 -1.18 6.17 -38.48
N CYS A 28 -1.26 7.31 -39.18
CA CYS A 28 -2.39 7.68 -40.04
C CYS A 28 -2.22 7.21 -41.49
N ALA A 29 -1.19 6.38 -41.79
CA ALA A 29 -0.82 5.93 -43.13
C ALA A 29 -0.64 7.07 -44.14
N LYS A 30 -0.12 8.23 -43.69
CA LYS A 30 0.11 9.38 -44.56
C LYS A 30 1.51 9.34 -45.17
N PRO A 31 1.70 9.78 -46.43
CA PRO A 31 3.02 9.98 -46.98
C PRO A 31 3.71 11.16 -46.27
N ILE A 32 4.95 10.92 -45.81
CA ILE A 32 5.70 11.85 -44.96
C ILE A 32 6.89 12.40 -45.74
N VAL A 33 7.05 13.72 -45.72
CA VAL A 33 8.24 14.41 -46.19
C VAL A 33 9.03 14.93 -44.99
N VAL A 34 10.35 14.68 -44.98
CA VAL A 34 11.29 15.13 -43.94
C VAL A 34 12.48 15.84 -44.56
N GLY A 35 13.03 16.83 -43.86
CA GLY A 35 14.34 17.42 -44.16
C GLY A 35 15.50 16.53 -43.68
N PRO A 36 16.76 17.02 -43.80
CA PRO A 36 17.93 16.19 -43.55
C PRO A 36 18.23 15.93 -42.07
N HIS A 37 17.56 16.62 -41.14
CA HIS A 37 17.87 16.61 -39.72
C HIS A 37 16.83 15.85 -38.90
N MET A 38 17.22 14.66 -38.44
CA MET A 38 16.43 13.75 -37.61
C MET A 38 17.21 13.18 -36.41
N GLU A 39 18.26 13.88 -35.97
CA GLU A 39 19.18 13.44 -34.93
C GLU A 39 18.50 13.14 -33.58
N ASN A 40 17.40 13.84 -33.25
CA ASN A 40 16.61 13.60 -32.03
C ASN A 40 15.85 12.25 -32.07
N PHE A 41 15.67 11.67 -33.26
CA PHE A 41 14.91 10.45 -33.50
C PHE A 41 15.72 9.49 -34.40
N GLY A 42 17.04 9.37 -34.14
CA GLY A 42 17.99 8.65 -34.99
C GLY A 42 17.59 7.21 -35.34
N GLU A 43 17.22 6.39 -34.34
CA GLU A 43 16.80 5.00 -34.58
C GLU A 43 15.55 4.90 -35.48
N ILE A 44 14.56 5.78 -35.26
CA ILE A 44 13.35 5.84 -36.09
C ILE A 44 13.72 6.29 -37.51
N ALA A 45 14.64 7.26 -37.62
CA ALA A 45 15.07 7.81 -38.90
C ALA A 45 15.84 6.80 -39.76
N GLU A 46 16.70 5.99 -39.14
CA GLU A 46 17.40 4.90 -39.82
C GLU A 46 16.40 3.87 -40.34
N SER A 47 15.49 3.40 -39.48
CA SER A 47 14.46 2.43 -39.86
C SER A 47 13.56 2.94 -41.00
N PHE A 48 13.11 4.20 -40.93
CA PHE A 48 12.26 4.80 -41.99
C PHE A 48 13.02 4.99 -43.31
N ARG A 49 14.31 5.30 -43.26
CA ARG A 49 15.15 5.46 -44.45
C ARG A 49 15.43 4.11 -45.13
N GLU A 50 15.77 3.09 -44.35
CA GLU A 50 16.06 1.74 -44.87
C GLU A 50 14.85 1.08 -45.55
N ASN A 51 13.64 1.40 -45.08
CA ASN A 51 12.39 0.84 -45.59
C ASN A 51 11.66 1.80 -46.54
N GLU A 52 12.30 2.89 -46.98
CA GLU A 52 11.71 3.89 -47.88
C GLU A 52 10.33 4.38 -47.40
N ALA A 53 10.16 4.52 -46.09
CA ALA A 53 8.88 4.83 -45.44
C ALA A 53 8.60 6.34 -45.33
N TRP A 54 9.44 7.16 -45.96
CA TRP A 54 9.29 8.60 -46.09
C TRP A 54 10.02 9.10 -47.33
N LEU A 55 9.84 10.38 -47.65
CA LEU A 55 10.62 11.09 -48.65
C LEU A 55 11.52 12.13 -47.96
N GLN A 56 12.83 12.01 -48.13
CA GLN A 56 13.80 12.93 -47.54
C GLN A 56 14.24 13.98 -48.57
N ILE A 57 14.08 15.27 -48.24
CA ILE A 57 14.55 16.40 -49.03
C ILE A 57 15.85 16.98 -48.46
N SER A 58 16.70 17.55 -49.32
CA SER A 58 17.98 18.14 -48.94
C SER A 58 17.83 19.56 -48.40
N GLY A 59 16.77 20.27 -48.78
CA GLY A 59 16.53 21.65 -48.36
C GLY A 59 15.16 22.19 -48.75
N PRO A 60 14.82 23.42 -48.34
CA PRO A 60 13.47 23.99 -48.52
C PRO A 60 13.02 24.12 -49.97
N ALA A 61 13.96 24.26 -50.91
CA ALA A 61 13.66 24.42 -52.34
C ALA A 61 12.99 23.18 -52.95
N GLU A 62 13.28 21.98 -52.43
CA GLU A 62 12.76 20.71 -52.94
C GLU A 62 11.37 20.37 -52.37
N LEU A 63 10.89 21.11 -51.37
CA LEU A 63 9.64 20.78 -50.67
C LEU A 63 8.42 20.86 -51.60
N ALA A 64 8.36 21.86 -52.48
CA ALA A 64 7.24 22.02 -53.40
C ALA A 64 7.15 20.84 -54.39
N ASP A 65 8.29 20.47 -54.98
CA ASP A 65 8.36 19.36 -55.93
C ASP A 65 8.07 18.01 -55.27
N ALA A 66 8.57 17.80 -54.04
CA ALA A 66 8.30 16.61 -53.24
C ALA A 66 6.80 16.43 -52.95
N VAL A 67 6.11 17.51 -52.59
CA VAL A 67 4.66 17.49 -52.34
C VAL A 67 3.87 17.30 -53.63
N ASP A 68 4.19 18.02 -54.71
CA ASP A 68 3.50 17.89 -56.00
C ASP A 68 3.65 16.47 -56.57
N GLY A 69 4.84 15.87 -56.44
CA GLY A 69 5.09 14.49 -56.84
C GLY A 69 4.20 13.47 -56.11
N LEU A 70 4.07 13.60 -54.78
CA LEU A 70 3.23 12.71 -53.98
C LEU A 70 1.73 12.91 -54.23
N VAL A 71 1.30 14.14 -54.53
CA VAL A 71 -0.11 14.42 -54.87
C VAL A 71 -0.48 13.88 -56.26
N ARG A 72 0.44 13.92 -57.22
CA ARG A 72 0.22 13.43 -58.59
C ARG A 72 0.33 11.92 -58.76
N ASP A 73 1.02 11.24 -57.84
CA ASP A 73 1.14 9.78 -57.82
C ASP A 73 0.56 9.18 -56.52
N PRO A 74 -0.77 8.97 -56.47
CA PRO A 74 -1.44 8.40 -55.31
C PRO A 74 -0.96 6.99 -54.95
N ALA A 75 -0.48 6.21 -55.93
CA ALA A 75 -0.01 4.86 -55.69
C ALA A 75 1.32 4.86 -54.92
N SER A 76 2.26 5.71 -55.32
CA SER A 76 3.52 5.93 -54.59
C SER A 76 3.27 6.51 -53.20
N ALA A 77 2.39 7.52 -53.09
CA ALA A 77 2.01 8.11 -51.80
C ALA A 77 1.40 7.07 -50.84
N ALA A 78 0.49 6.21 -51.32
CA ALA A 78 -0.10 5.14 -50.53
C ALA A 78 0.95 4.08 -50.13
N ALA A 79 1.90 3.76 -51.00
CA ALA A 79 2.96 2.81 -50.69
C ALA A 79 3.90 3.33 -49.60
N ILE A 80 4.31 4.60 -49.66
CA ILE A 80 5.13 5.25 -48.62
C ILE A 80 4.35 5.29 -47.30
N GLY A 81 3.09 5.75 -47.33
CA GLY A 81 2.23 5.81 -46.15
C GLY A 81 1.97 4.44 -45.52
N GLY A 82 1.81 3.39 -46.34
CA GLY A 82 1.65 2.01 -45.88
C GLY A 82 2.88 1.48 -45.15
N ARG A 83 4.08 1.65 -45.74
CA ARG A 83 5.35 1.28 -45.07
C ARG A 83 5.57 2.08 -43.77
N ALA A 84 5.25 3.37 -43.78
CA ALA A 84 5.30 4.21 -42.58
C ALA A 84 4.37 3.68 -41.48
N ALA A 85 3.14 3.30 -41.82
CA ALA A 85 2.19 2.73 -40.88
C ALA A 85 2.66 1.40 -40.29
N GLU A 86 3.22 0.50 -41.11
CA GLU A 86 3.80 -0.77 -40.65
C GLU A 86 4.93 -0.54 -39.63
N LEU A 87 5.83 0.41 -39.92
CA LEU A 87 6.91 0.78 -38.99
C LEU A 87 6.38 1.47 -37.74
N ALA A 88 5.33 2.29 -37.83
CA ALA A 88 4.71 2.92 -36.67
C ALA A 88 4.08 1.87 -35.74
N VAL A 89 3.40 0.86 -36.32
CA VAL A 89 2.87 -0.29 -35.58
C VAL A 89 4.00 -1.09 -34.91
N ALA A 90 5.09 -1.37 -35.63
CA ALA A 90 6.25 -2.06 -35.08
C ALA A 90 6.94 -1.29 -33.93
N ASN A 91 6.94 0.04 -34.02
CA ASN A 91 7.49 0.93 -32.99
C ASN A 91 6.49 1.26 -31.86
N THR A 92 5.24 0.79 -31.96
CA THR A 92 4.28 0.97 -30.88
C THR A 92 4.71 0.16 -29.65
N GLY A 93 4.40 0.66 -28.45
CA GLY A 93 4.71 -0.02 -27.20
C GLY A 93 6.15 0.11 -26.71
N ALA A 94 7.00 0.97 -27.32
CA ALA A 94 8.34 1.27 -26.79
C ALA A 94 8.30 1.74 -25.32
N ALA A 95 7.34 2.61 -24.97
CA ALA A 95 7.10 3.04 -23.60
C ALA A 95 6.72 1.86 -22.69
N LEU A 96 5.89 0.94 -23.16
CA LEU A 96 5.49 -0.26 -22.41
C LEU A 96 6.67 -1.22 -22.23
N ARG A 97 7.50 -1.44 -23.27
CA ARG A 97 8.73 -2.24 -23.18
C ARG A 97 9.75 -1.62 -22.22
N ALA A 98 9.95 -0.31 -22.29
CA ALA A 98 10.80 0.42 -21.36
C ALA A 98 10.27 0.32 -19.93
N ALA A 99 8.98 0.53 -19.72
CA ALA A 99 8.33 0.35 -18.42
C ALA A 99 8.46 -1.09 -17.91
N SER A 100 8.25 -2.10 -18.76
CA SER A 100 8.44 -3.51 -18.41
C SER A 100 9.88 -3.80 -17.98
N ARG A 101 10.89 -3.30 -18.72
CA ARG A 101 12.29 -3.46 -18.32
C ARG A 101 12.60 -2.77 -17.00
N VAL A 102 12.09 -1.56 -16.78
CA VAL A 102 12.23 -0.84 -15.51
C VAL A 102 11.57 -1.63 -14.37
N LEU A 103 10.38 -2.19 -14.59
CA LEU A 103 9.68 -3.01 -13.60
C LEU A 103 10.43 -4.31 -13.30
N THR A 104 10.98 -4.99 -14.30
CA THR A 104 11.82 -6.19 -14.10
C THR A 104 13.06 -5.87 -13.26
N HIS A 105 13.75 -4.76 -13.56
CA HIS A 105 14.87 -4.32 -12.73
C HIS A 105 14.46 -3.92 -11.31
N HIS A 106 13.31 -3.26 -11.17
CA HIS A 106 12.75 -2.92 -9.86
C HIS A 106 12.37 -4.18 -9.07
N ASP A 107 11.85 -5.23 -9.70
CA ASP A 107 11.48 -6.48 -9.04
C ASP A 107 12.70 -7.31 -8.64
N ALA A 108 13.78 -7.25 -9.43
CA ALA A 108 15.01 -8.01 -9.19
C ALA A 108 15.94 -7.39 -8.13
N ALA A 109 15.67 -6.15 -7.68
CA ALA A 109 16.57 -5.41 -6.80
C ALA A 109 15.84 -4.75 -5.62
N ILE A 110 16.61 -4.41 -4.59
CA ILE A 110 16.17 -3.49 -3.54
C ILE A 110 16.79 -2.10 -3.78
N PRO A 111 16.12 -1.00 -3.40
CA PRO A 111 16.67 0.34 -3.54
C PRO A 111 18.03 0.44 -2.85
N ASN A 112 19.02 0.98 -3.56
CA ASN A 112 20.29 1.35 -2.95
C ASN A 112 20.13 2.70 -2.25
N TRP A 113 20.28 2.70 -0.94
CA TRP A 113 20.19 3.91 -0.13
C TRP A 113 21.55 4.59 -0.12
N ASP A 114 21.70 5.65 -0.90
CA ASP A 114 22.93 6.44 -0.90
C ASP A 114 23.17 7.03 0.51
N ARG A 115 24.37 6.76 1.03
CA ARG A 115 24.82 7.16 2.38
C ARG A 115 25.90 8.25 2.30
N GLY A 116 26.18 8.82 1.14
CA GLY A 116 27.25 9.80 0.93
C GLY A 116 26.97 11.21 1.47
N GLY A 117 25.81 11.45 2.09
CA GLY A 117 25.44 12.78 2.58
C GLY A 117 26.30 13.26 3.75
N PRO A 118 26.49 14.59 3.91
CA PRO A 118 27.31 15.16 4.98
C PRO A 118 26.80 14.87 6.40
N ALA A 119 25.53 14.47 6.56
CA ALA A 119 24.94 14.08 7.84
C ALA A 119 25.33 12.66 8.30
N THR A 120 25.74 11.77 7.39
CA THR A 120 26.08 10.37 7.69
C THR A 120 27.12 10.19 8.79
N PRO A 121 28.30 10.87 8.79
CA PRO A 121 29.29 10.69 9.86
C PRO A 121 28.77 11.11 11.23
N LEU A 122 27.83 12.06 11.29
CA LEU A 122 27.19 12.51 12.52
C LEU A 122 26.12 11.51 13.00
N LEU A 123 25.32 10.95 12.10
CA LEU A 123 24.22 10.03 12.43
C LEU A 123 24.71 8.60 12.70
N TRP A 124 25.84 8.19 12.12
CA TRP A 124 26.40 6.86 12.29
C TRP A 124 26.64 6.46 13.76
N PRO A 125 27.31 7.27 14.62
CA PRO A 125 27.51 6.90 16.03
C PRO A 125 26.18 6.78 16.78
N LEU A 126 25.20 7.62 16.47
CA LEU A 126 23.84 7.53 17.05
C LEU A 126 23.15 6.23 16.65
N ALA A 127 23.31 5.80 15.39
CA ALA A 127 22.78 4.52 14.93
C ALA A 127 23.47 3.34 15.63
N GLN A 128 24.78 3.41 15.91
CA GLN A 128 25.46 2.37 16.69
C GLN A 128 24.96 2.30 18.14
N LEU A 129 24.74 3.45 18.78
CA LEU A 129 24.13 3.52 20.11
C LEU A 129 22.71 2.94 20.09
N TRP A 130 21.93 3.23 19.04
CA TRP A 130 20.60 2.63 18.83
C TRP A 130 20.69 1.10 18.72
N LYS A 131 21.59 0.56 17.88
CA LYS A 131 21.81 -0.90 17.75
C LYS A 131 22.14 -1.53 19.10
N LEU A 132 23.01 -0.89 19.88
CA LEU A 132 23.43 -1.38 21.18
C LEU A 132 22.28 -1.34 22.20
N GLY A 133 21.51 -0.24 22.24
CA GLY A 133 20.32 -0.10 23.07
C GLY A 133 19.27 -1.17 22.75
N THR A 134 19.00 -1.37 21.46
CA THR A 134 18.09 -2.41 20.96
C THR A 134 18.54 -3.81 21.37
N ARG A 135 19.82 -4.15 21.21
CA ARG A 135 20.37 -5.45 21.66
C ARG A 135 20.24 -5.66 23.16
N ARG A 136 20.52 -4.64 23.98
CA ARG A 136 20.35 -4.70 25.45
C ARG A 136 18.89 -4.90 25.83
N LYS A 137 17.99 -4.10 25.24
CA LYS A 137 16.55 -4.21 25.46
C LYS A 137 16.04 -5.59 25.05
N GLN A 138 16.44 -6.11 23.89
CA GLN A 138 16.05 -7.46 23.45
C GLN A 138 16.48 -8.53 24.44
N ARG A 139 17.75 -8.51 24.90
CA ARG A 139 18.26 -9.48 25.88
C ARG A 139 17.46 -9.45 27.17
N ARG A 140 17.22 -8.26 27.72
CA ARG A 140 16.40 -8.09 28.94
C ARG A 140 14.97 -8.56 28.72
N ASP A 141 14.31 -8.07 27.67
CA ASP A 141 12.92 -8.37 27.39
C ASP A 141 12.70 -9.87 27.10
N THR A 142 13.69 -10.55 26.51
CA THR A 142 13.64 -12.01 26.28
C THR A 142 13.89 -12.80 27.58
N ALA A 143 14.76 -12.31 28.47
CA ALA A 143 14.97 -12.93 29.78
C ALA A 143 13.72 -12.83 30.66
N ASP A 144 12.98 -11.71 30.57
CA ASP A 144 11.73 -11.47 31.27
C ASP A 144 10.50 -11.87 30.45
N ALA A 145 10.65 -12.80 29.49
CA ALA A 145 9.57 -13.20 28.60
C ALA A 145 8.59 -14.16 29.30
N HIS A 146 7.31 -13.81 29.28
CA HIS A 146 6.25 -14.62 29.87
C HIS A 146 5.34 -15.22 28.80
N ALA A 147 4.84 -16.43 29.03
CA ALA A 147 3.88 -17.07 28.13
C ALA A 147 2.43 -16.83 28.59
N LEU A 148 1.50 -16.83 27.62
CA LEU A 148 0.07 -16.98 27.85
C LEU A 148 -0.32 -18.46 27.61
N PRO A 149 -1.40 -18.95 28.23
CA PRO A 149 -1.85 -20.34 28.08
C PRO A 149 -2.45 -20.66 26.71
N ARG A 150 -2.62 -19.65 25.84
CA ARG A 150 -3.16 -19.78 24.48
C ARG A 150 -2.11 -19.36 23.46
N PRO A 151 -2.15 -19.89 22.22
CA PRO A 151 -1.25 -19.49 21.15
C PRO A 151 -1.24 -17.98 20.93
N VAL A 152 -0.05 -17.43 20.71
CA VAL A 152 0.18 -16.01 20.48
C VAL A 152 0.83 -15.81 19.11
N VAL A 153 0.11 -15.19 18.18
CA VAL A 153 0.57 -14.81 16.85
C VAL A 153 0.92 -13.33 16.85
N SER A 154 2.16 -13.00 16.52
CA SER A 154 2.66 -11.63 16.43
C SER A 154 2.64 -11.16 14.99
N VAL A 155 1.99 -10.02 14.74
CA VAL A 155 2.06 -9.32 13.46
C VAL A 155 2.88 -8.06 13.68
N GLY A 156 3.95 -7.89 12.92
CA GLY A 156 4.78 -6.71 13.06
C GLY A 156 5.59 -6.40 11.82
N GLY A 157 6.45 -5.39 11.94
CA GLY A 157 7.37 -4.99 10.88
C GLY A 157 8.71 -4.57 11.46
N ILE A 158 9.73 -4.50 10.61
CA ILE A 158 11.07 -4.04 10.99
C ILE A 158 11.25 -2.52 10.81
N THR A 159 10.31 -1.84 10.17
CA THR A 159 10.41 -0.42 9.80
C THR A 159 9.57 0.48 10.73
N MET A 160 9.96 1.74 10.87
CA MET A 160 9.21 2.74 11.65
C MET A 160 7.90 3.20 10.97
N GLY A 161 7.72 2.92 9.67
CA GLY A 161 6.53 3.31 8.90
C GLY A 161 5.38 2.30 8.91
N GLY A 162 4.27 2.71 8.28
CA GLY A 162 3.13 1.83 8.04
C GLY A 162 3.48 0.73 7.05
N SER A 163 3.37 -0.53 7.47
CA SER A 163 3.67 -1.75 6.68
C SER A 163 2.40 -2.54 6.34
N GLY A 164 1.21 -1.93 6.49
CA GLY A 164 -0.07 -2.63 6.31
C GLY A 164 -0.44 -3.57 7.47
N LYS A 165 0.10 -3.35 8.67
CA LYS A 165 -0.16 -4.19 9.87
C LYS A 165 -1.63 -4.25 10.25
N THR A 166 -2.26 -3.09 10.42
CA THR A 166 -3.67 -3.00 10.83
C THR A 166 -4.62 -3.78 9.91
N PRO A 167 -4.62 -3.58 8.57
CA PRO A 167 -5.50 -4.36 7.69
C PRO A 167 -5.10 -5.84 7.62
N PHE A 168 -3.83 -6.19 7.82
CA PHE A 168 -3.41 -7.59 7.89
C PHE A 168 -3.90 -8.29 9.17
N VAL A 169 -3.84 -7.61 10.33
CA VAL A 169 -4.39 -8.11 11.60
C VAL A 169 -5.88 -8.36 11.47
N GLU A 170 -6.63 -7.43 10.85
CA GLU A 170 -8.07 -7.60 10.60
C GLU A 170 -8.35 -8.82 9.69
N MET A 171 -7.61 -8.98 8.59
CA MET A 171 -7.71 -10.15 7.71
C MET A 171 -7.43 -11.47 8.47
N LEU A 172 -6.41 -11.46 9.32
CA LEU A 172 -6.02 -12.64 10.09
C LEU A 172 -7.10 -13.01 11.11
N VAL A 173 -7.64 -12.03 11.82
CA VAL A 173 -8.75 -12.19 12.77
C VAL A 173 -9.99 -12.73 12.07
N HIS A 174 -10.36 -12.18 10.90
CA HIS A 174 -11.46 -12.71 10.09
C HIS A 174 -11.22 -14.18 9.73
N SER A 175 -9.99 -14.55 9.37
CA SER A 175 -9.64 -15.93 9.05
C SER A 175 -9.75 -16.88 10.26
N PHE A 176 -9.50 -16.40 11.47
CA PHE A 176 -9.73 -17.19 12.69
C PHE A 176 -11.23 -17.32 13.01
N CYS A 177 -12.01 -16.26 12.82
CA CYS A 177 -13.47 -16.32 12.95
C CYS A 177 -14.10 -17.30 11.94
N ASP A 178 -13.59 -17.33 10.70
CA ASP A 178 -14.02 -18.30 9.66
C ASP A 178 -13.76 -19.75 10.10
N GLN A 179 -12.75 -19.97 10.97
CA GLN A 179 -12.44 -21.26 11.59
C GLN A 179 -13.14 -21.47 12.94
N GLN A 180 -14.14 -20.64 13.27
CA GLN A 180 -14.92 -20.68 14.51
C GLN A 180 -14.09 -20.51 15.79
N MET A 181 -12.91 -19.89 15.69
CA MET A 181 -12.10 -19.53 16.86
C MET A 181 -12.55 -18.19 17.44
N GLN A 182 -12.25 -17.97 18.72
CA GLN A 182 -12.44 -16.70 19.42
C GLN A 182 -11.10 -15.94 19.54
N PRO A 183 -10.76 -15.07 18.56
CA PRO A 183 -9.51 -14.32 18.60
C PRO A 183 -9.58 -13.15 19.58
N ALA A 184 -8.42 -12.83 20.16
CA ALA A 184 -8.20 -11.61 20.93
C ALA A 184 -7.00 -10.82 20.41
N ILE A 185 -7.19 -9.53 20.14
CA ILE A 185 -6.15 -8.63 19.68
C ILE A 185 -5.51 -7.95 20.89
N LEU A 186 -4.18 -7.96 20.97
CA LEU A 186 -3.41 -7.21 21.96
C LEU A 186 -2.67 -6.06 21.28
N THR A 187 -3.02 -4.83 21.63
CA THR A 187 -2.41 -3.61 21.10
C THR A 187 -1.90 -2.70 22.23
N ARG A 188 -1.01 -1.77 21.89
CA ARG A 188 -0.41 -0.85 22.87
C ARG A 188 -1.39 0.22 23.36
N GLY A 189 -2.29 0.67 22.48
CA GLY A 189 -3.09 1.88 22.68
C GLY A 189 -2.27 3.17 22.50
N TYR A 190 -1.63 3.35 21.34
CA TYR A 190 -0.88 4.58 21.05
C TYR A 190 -1.82 5.80 21.13
N ARG A 191 -1.35 6.90 21.73
CA ARG A 191 -2.09 8.15 21.98
C ARG A 191 -3.36 8.04 22.85
N ARG A 192 -3.58 6.92 23.55
CA ARG A 192 -4.65 6.86 24.55
C ARG A 192 -4.42 7.88 25.69
N ARG A 193 -5.51 8.40 26.24
CA ARG A 193 -5.48 9.33 27.40
C ARG A 193 -5.95 8.68 28.70
N SER A 194 -6.41 7.43 28.65
CA SER A 194 -6.82 6.67 29.82
C SER A 194 -5.65 6.41 30.78
N PRO A 195 -5.84 6.57 32.10
CA PRO A 195 -4.82 6.25 33.10
C PRO A 195 -4.66 4.73 33.31
N ASP A 196 -5.65 3.94 32.90
CA ASP A 196 -5.67 2.49 33.16
C ASP A 196 -4.48 1.77 32.51
N PRO A 197 -3.79 0.87 33.23
CA PRO A 197 -2.65 0.14 32.69
C PRO A 197 -3.05 -0.80 31.55
N SER A 198 -4.22 -1.44 31.69
CA SER A 198 -4.79 -2.38 30.74
C SER A 198 -6.30 -2.17 30.62
N ILE A 199 -6.82 -2.23 29.41
CA ILE A 199 -8.25 -2.12 29.09
C ILE A 199 -8.64 -3.35 28.28
N VAL A 200 -9.82 -3.92 28.56
CA VAL A 200 -10.38 -5.05 27.80
C VAL A 200 -11.74 -4.65 27.26
N ILE A 201 -11.94 -4.89 25.97
CA ILE A 201 -13.19 -4.60 25.25
C ILE A 201 -13.65 -5.92 24.62
N PRO A 202 -14.80 -6.47 25.04
CA PRO A 202 -15.34 -7.66 24.41
C PRO A 202 -15.68 -7.45 22.92
N ALA A 203 -15.65 -8.52 22.13
CA ALA A 203 -16.09 -8.48 20.73
C ALA A 203 -17.53 -7.92 20.64
N GLY A 204 -17.77 -7.03 19.67
CA GLY A 204 -19.05 -6.34 19.48
C GLY A 204 -19.36 -5.20 20.47
N ALA A 205 -18.55 -5.00 21.51
CA ALA A 205 -18.73 -3.87 22.42
C ALA A 205 -18.19 -2.56 21.82
N ALA A 206 -18.84 -1.45 22.13
CA ALA A 206 -18.42 -0.11 21.72
C ALA A 206 -17.63 0.58 22.84
N ALA A 207 -16.58 1.31 22.47
CA ALA A 207 -15.82 2.17 23.37
C ALA A 207 -15.38 3.44 22.62
N SER A 208 -15.23 4.56 23.33
CA SER A 208 -14.85 5.83 22.71
C SER A 208 -13.35 5.90 22.40
N THR A 209 -12.98 6.64 21.34
CA THR A 209 -11.58 6.84 20.92
C THR A 209 -10.70 7.41 22.03
N TRP A 210 -11.27 8.24 22.91
CA TRP A 210 -10.56 8.78 24.07
C TRP A 210 -10.03 7.68 25.02
N TYR A 211 -10.83 6.63 25.19
CA TYR A 211 -10.52 5.51 26.08
C TYR A 211 -9.56 4.50 25.43
N THR A 212 -9.72 4.24 24.13
CA THR A 212 -8.97 3.19 23.42
C THR A 212 -7.70 3.68 22.74
N GLY A 213 -7.65 4.96 22.36
CA GLY A 213 -6.69 5.50 21.38
C GLY A 213 -7.08 5.22 19.93
N ASP A 214 -6.47 5.97 19.01
CA ASP A 214 -6.84 5.99 17.57
C ASP A 214 -6.61 4.64 16.88
N GLU A 215 -5.50 3.95 17.18
CA GLU A 215 -5.13 2.70 16.49
C GLU A 215 -6.03 1.53 16.90
N ALA A 216 -6.41 1.46 18.18
CA ALA A 216 -7.25 0.38 18.69
C ALA A 216 -8.71 0.49 18.24
N GLN A 217 -9.17 1.70 17.87
CA GLN A 217 -10.55 1.92 17.41
C GLN A 217 -10.91 1.09 16.18
N ILE A 218 -9.97 0.87 15.26
CA ILE A 218 -10.22 0.08 14.05
C ILE A 218 -10.64 -1.34 14.43
N PHE A 219 -9.98 -1.94 15.43
CA PHE A 219 -10.32 -3.28 15.92
C PHE A 219 -11.60 -3.32 16.74
N VAL A 220 -11.86 -2.29 17.54
CA VAL A 220 -13.09 -2.19 18.33
C VAL A 220 -14.31 -2.06 17.42
N ARG A 221 -14.22 -1.23 16.37
CA ARG A 221 -15.32 -1.04 15.41
C ARG A 221 -15.55 -2.25 14.50
N SER A 222 -14.52 -3.01 14.15
CA SER A 222 -14.73 -4.24 13.38
C SER A 222 -15.56 -5.25 14.18
N GLY A 223 -15.44 -5.23 15.52
CA GLY A 223 -16.24 -6.04 16.42
C GLY A 223 -15.96 -7.55 16.33
N LEU A 224 -14.96 -7.96 15.55
CA LEU A 224 -14.67 -9.38 15.26
C LEU A 224 -13.90 -10.09 16.39
N ALA A 225 -13.11 -9.34 17.18
CA ALA A 225 -12.24 -9.89 18.20
C ALA A 225 -12.41 -9.17 19.53
N HIS A 226 -12.08 -9.85 20.63
CA HIS A 226 -11.83 -9.18 21.90
C HIS A 226 -10.60 -8.27 21.76
N VAL A 227 -10.62 -7.06 22.30
CA VAL A 227 -9.50 -6.11 22.17
C VAL A 227 -8.93 -5.78 23.55
N GLY A 228 -7.67 -6.17 23.77
CA GLY A 228 -6.88 -5.82 24.94
C GLY A 228 -5.90 -4.68 24.62
N ILE A 229 -5.98 -3.58 25.37
CA ILE A 229 -5.19 -2.38 25.14
C ILE A 229 -4.29 -2.13 26.36
N GLY A 230 -2.97 -2.26 26.20
CA GLY A 230 -2.03 -1.96 27.27
C GLY A 230 -0.56 -2.06 26.86
N ALA A 231 0.31 -1.35 27.60
CA ALA A 231 1.74 -1.39 27.34
C ALA A 231 2.36 -2.75 27.70
N ASP A 232 1.85 -3.41 28.75
CA ASP A 232 2.24 -4.77 29.14
C ASP A 232 1.26 -5.77 28.53
N ARG A 233 1.64 -6.38 27.39
CA ARG A 233 0.73 -7.27 26.64
C ARG A 233 0.46 -8.57 27.38
N TRP A 234 1.39 -9.01 28.23
CA TRP A 234 1.18 -10.21 29.03
C TRP A 234 0.13 -9.96 30.12
N ALA A 235 0.25 -8.86 30.87
CA ALA A 235 -0.73 -8.51 31.90
C ALA A 235 -2.12 -8.26 31.29
N THR A 236 -2.19 -7.55 30.16
CA THR A 236 -3.44 -7.34 29.43
C THR A 236 -4.03 -8.64 28.91
N GLY A 237 -3.21 -9.55 28.38
CA GLY A 237 -3.67 -10.86 27.90
C GLY A 237 -4.23 -11.72 29.03
N LYS A 238 -3.62 -11.68 30.23
CA LYS A 238 -4.17 -12.35 31.42
C LYS A 238 -5.53 -11.81 31.81
N LEU A 239 -5.65 -10.48 31.93
CA LEU A 239 -6.93 -9.84 32.26
C LEU A 239 -8.01 -10.21 31.24
N LEU A 240 -7.65 -10.28 29.96
CA LEU A 240 -8.57 -10.66 28.90
C LEU A 240 -9.10 -12.09 29.09
N LEU A 241 -8.23 -13.05 29.47
CA LEU A 241 -8.64 -14.44 29.73
C LEU A 241 -9.58 -14.59 30.94
N GLU A 242 -9.56 -13.65 31.88
CA GLU A 242 -10.44 -13.68 33.04
C GLU A 242 -11.89 -13.33 32.67
N VAL A 243 -12.08 -12.51 31.64
CA VAL A 243 -13.39 -11.93 31.30
C VAL A 243 -13.93 -12.36 29.93
N CYS A 244 -13.08 -12.86 29.04
CA CYS A 244 -13.45 -13.24 27.68
C CYS A 244 -12.86 -14.61 27.33
N PRO A 245 -13.66 -15.53 26.76
CA PRO A 245 -13.12 -16.76 26.20
C PRO A 245 -12.22 -16.43 25.01
N THR A 246 -11.07 -17.08 24.92
CA THR A 246 -10.07 -16.77 23.88
C THR A 246 -9.31 -18.03 23.52
N ASP A 247 -9.26 -18.29 22.21
CA ASP A 247 -8.55 -19.44 21.63
C ASP A 247 -7.17 -19.05 21.10
N VAL A 248 -7.01 -17.82 20.62
CA VAL A 248 -5.77 -17.31 20.02
C VAL A 248 -5.61 -15.81 20.28
N PHE A 249 -4.38 -15.40 20.58
CA PHE A 249 -4.00 -13.99 20.65
C PHE A 249 -3.32 -13.52 19.37
N VAL A 250 -3.66 -12.32 18.91
CA VAL A 250 -2.98 -11.62 17.82
C VAL A 250 -2.36 -10.33 18.36
N LEU A 251 -1.04 -10.19 18.33
CA LEU A 251 -0.37 -8.95 18.72
C LEU A 251 -0.27 -8.02 17.52
N ASP A 252 -0.84 -6.83 17.67
CA ASP A 252 -0.61 -5.74 16.74
C ASP A 252 0.71 -5.02 17.08
N ASP A 253 1.56 -4.87 16.07
CA ASP A 253 2.94 -4.35 16.16
C ASP A 253 3.82 -5.11 17.18
N GLY A 254 3.71 -6.44 17.17
CA GLY A 254 4.29 -7.34 18.18
C GLY A 254 5.76 -7.73 18.00
N PHE A 255 6.37 -7.44 16.85
CA PHE A 255 7.70 -7.99 16.50
C PHE A 255 8.83 -7.55 17.45
N GLN A 256 8.77 -6.30 17.95
CA GLN A 256 9.69 -5.77 18.96
C GLN A 256 9.31 -6.12 20.41
N HIS A 257 8.13 -6.69 20.64
CA HIS A 257 7.58 -6.93 21.97
C HIS A 257 7.98 -8.31 22.50
N LEU A 258 9.24 -8.46 22.90
CA LEU A 258 9.80 -9.75 23.30
C LEU A 258 9.42 -10.20 24.73
N ARG A 259 8.83 -9.31 25.55
CA ARG A 259 8.38 -9.63 26.92
C ARG A 259 7.18 -10.59 26.98
N LEU A 260 6.45 -10.71 25.88
CA LEU A 260 5.42 -11.73 25.70
C LEU A 260 5.96 -12.78 24.74
N ARG A 261 6.04 -14.03 25.19
CA ARG A 261 6.42 -15.17 24.34
C ARG A 261 5.38 -15.34 23.24
N ARG A 262 5.85 -15.47 22.01
CA ARG A 262 5.03 -15.62 20.80
C ARG A 262 5.32 -16.98 20.20
N ASN A 263 4.28 -17.65 19.72
CA ASN A 263 4.39 -18.93 19.02
C ASN A 263 4.81 -18.69 17.57
N VAL A 264 4.26 -17.64 16.95
CA VAL A 264 4.50 -17.30 15.55
C VAL A 264 4.78 -15.81 15.43
N ASP A 265 5.89 -15.44 14.82
CA ASP A 265 6.21 -14.07 14.39
C ASP A 265 6.00 -13.92 12.87
N ILE A 266 4.95 -13.20 12.49
CA ILE A 266 4.66 -12.81 11.11
C ILE A 266 5.21 -11.40 10.87
N VAL A 267 6.14 -11.27 9.92
CA VAL A 267 6.79 -9.99 9.62
C VAL A 267 6.34 -9.48 8.26
N LEU A 268 5.74 -8.30 8.27
CA LEU A 268 5.28 -7.59 7.09
C LEU A 268 6.40 -6.73 6.50
N ILE A 269 6.61 -6.87 5.20
CA ILE A 269 7.60 -6.12 4.40
C ILE A 269 6.85 -5.32 3.35
N ASP A 270 7.04 -4.01 3.34
CA ASP A 270 6.42 -3.14 2.34
C ASP A 270 7.07 -3.32 0.96
N ALA A 271 6.29 -3.72 -0.05
CA ALA A 271 6.75 -3.84 -1.43
C ALA A 271 7.16 -2.50 -2.06
N LEU A 272 6.53 -1.39 -1.66
CA LEU A 272 6.77 -0.07 -2.25
C LEU A 272 8.07 0.57 -1.78
N ASN A 273 8.47 0.27 -0.55
CA ASN A 273 9.68 0.80 0.05
C ASN A 273 10.28 -0.23 1.01
N PRO A 274 10.90 -1.30 0.47
CA PRO A 274 11.53 -2.32 1.31
C PRO A 274 12.79 -1.76 1.95
N PHE A 275 12.89 -1.93 3.27
CA PHE A 275 14.05 -1.54 4.08
C PHE A 275 14.50 -0.08 3.94
N PRO A 276 13.61 0.90 4.21
CA PRO A 276 13.85 2.33 4.00
C PRO A 276 15.11 2.83 4.72
N GLY A 277 16.01 3.45 3.96
CA GLY A 277 17.31 3.94 4.43
C GLY A 277 18.37 2.86 4.70
N GLY A 278 18.03 1.57 4.57
CA GLY A 278 18.96 0.43 4.66
C GLY A 278 19.67 0.23 6.00
N ASP A 279 19.36 1.03 7.03
CA ASP A 279 19.96 0.95 8.36
C ASP A 279 18.95 1.35 9.44
N VAL A 280 19.34 1.17 10.70
CA VAL A 280 18.52 1.55 11.84
C VAL A 280 18.46 3.05 12.02
N PHE A 281 17.40 3.49 12.68
CA PHE A 281 17.28 4.87 13.13
C PHE A 281 18.49 5.33 13.98
N PRO A 282 18.99 6.57 13.81
CA PRO A 282 18.52 7.62 12.89
C PRO A 282 19.17 7.59 11.49
N LEU A 283 20.03 6.62 11.18
CA LEU A 283 20.71 6.55 9.87
C LEU A 283 19.79 6.05 8.75
N GLY A 284 18.78 5.25 9.11
CA GLY A 284 17.66 4.88 8.25
C GLY A 284 16.38 4.77 9.06
N HIS A 285 15.39 4.05 8.54
CA HIS A 285 14.08 3.93 9.17
C HIS A 285 13.80 2.54 9.75
N LEU A 286 14.83 1.68 9.86
CA LEU A 286 14.68 0.38 10.52
C LEU A 286 14.63 0.57 12.05
N ARG A 287 13.69 -0.11 12.71
CA ARG A 287 13.61 -0.19 14.17
C ARG A 287 14.73 -1.08 14.73
N GLU A 288 15.07 -2.13 14.00
CA GLU A 288 16.06 -3.14 14.36
C GLU A 288 16.93 -3.46 13.12
N PRO A 289 18.17 -3.95 13.30
CA PRO A 289 18.98 -4.43 12.18
C PRO A 289 18.28 -5.55 11.40
N LEU A 290 18.52 -5.67 10.09
CA LEU A 290 17.90 -6.71 9.25
C LEU A 290 18.13 -8.14 9.78
N THR A 291 19.22 -8.39 10.51
CA THR A 291 19.47 -9.68 11.16
C THR A 291 18.38 -10.08 12.15
N ALA A 292 17.59 -9.13 12.67
CA ALA A 292 16.46 -9.42 13.54
C ALA A 292 15.36 -10.25 12.83
N LEU A 293 15.28 -10.20 11.49
CA LEU A 293 14.34 -10.98 10.69
C LEU A 293 14.56 -12.50 10.80
N GLN A 294 15.70 -12.95 11.33
CA GLN A 294 15.93 -14.36 11.69
C GLN A 294 14.90 -14.92 12.67
N ARG A 295 14.21 -14.06 13.43
CA ARG A 295 13.15 -14.47 14.35
C ARG A 295 11.80 -14.72 13.68
N ALA A 296 11.62 -14.26 12.44
CA ALA A 296 10.35 -14.42 11.75
C ALA A 296 10.08 -15.90 11.46
N ASN A 297 8.85 -16.33 11.67
CA ASN A 297 8.37 -17.63 11.21
C ASN A 297 7.75 -17.53 9.81
N ILE A 298 7.16 -16.38 9.47
CA ILE A 298 6.53 -16.13 8.18
C ILE A 298 6.84 -14.69 7.75
N PHE A 299 7.17 -14.51 6.48
CA PHE A 299 7.21 -13.18 5.84
C PHE A 299 5.99 -12.96 4.98
N VAL A 300 5.49 -11.72 4.98
CA VAL A 300 4.43 -11.29 4.05
C VAL A 300 4.86 -9.98 3.40
N ILE A 301 4.99 -10.00 2.08
CA ILE A 301 5.21 -8.81 1.25
C ILE A 301 3.86 -8.11 1.06
N THR A 302 3.67 -6.95 1.69
CA THR A 302 2.42 -6.18 1.68
C THR A 302 2.44 -5.06 0.66
N ARG A 303 1.25 -4.56 0.28
CA ARG A 303 1.05 -3.58 -0.80
C ARG A 303 1.68 -4.05 -2.11
N ALA A 304 1.68 -5.37 -2.30
CA ALA A 304 2.07 -5.96 -3.56
C ALA A 304 1.03 -5.64 -4.65
N GLN A 305 1.46 -5.76 -5.89
CA GLN A 305 0.65 -5.69 -7.08
C GLN A 305 0.57 -7.10 -7.68
N PRO A 306 -0.62 -7.52 -8.18
CA PRO A 306 -0.77 -8.82 -8.81
C PRO A 306 0.22 -9.02 -9.97
N GLY A 307 0.81 -10.21 -10.06
CA GLY A 307 1.69 -10.60 -11.17
C GLY A 307 3.14 -10.09 -11.07
N ARG A 308 3.55 -9.49 -9.95
CA ARG A 308 4.95 -9.12 -9.67
C ARG A 308 5.63 -10.15 -8.78
N ASP A 309 6.90 -10.43 -9.04
CA ASP A 309 7.67 -11.48 -8.33
C ASP A 309 8.32 -10.97 -7.04
N TYR A 310 8.77 -9.70 -7.03
CA TYR A 310 9.53 -9.13 -5.91
C TYR A 310 10.79 -9.94 -5.55
N ALA A 311 11.44 -10.54 -6.55
CA ALA A 311 12.61 -11.41 -6.41
C ALA A 311 13.72 -10.78 -5.53
N GLY A 312 14.02 -9.50 -5.68
CA GLY A 312 15.04 -8.82 -4.88
C GLY A 312 14.70 -8.76 -3.38
N ILE A 313 13.42 -8.60 -3.02
CA ILE A 313 12.97 -8.69 -1.63
C ILE A 313 13.09 -10.13 -1.13
N ARG A 314 12.61 -11.10 -1.93
CA ARG A 314 12.67 -12.54 -1.59
C ARG A 314 14.10 -13.01 -1.37
N ASP A 315 15.03 -12.59 -2.20
CA ASP A 315 16.46 -12.93 -2.10
C ASP A 315 17.08 -12.43 -0.79
N VAL A 316 16.77 -11.19 -0.40
CA VAL A 316 17.26 -10.61 0.86
C VAL A 316 16.68 -11.37 2.06
N LEU A 317 15.39 -11.68 2.03
CA LEU A 317 14.73 -12.44 3.09
C LEU A 317 15.28 -13.87 3.18
N GLY A 318 15.44 -14.55 2.05
CA GLY A 318 15.98 -15.91 1.97
C GLY A 318 17.43 -16.00 2.44
N LYS A 319 18.25 -14.97 2.20
CA LYS A 319 19.63 -14.89 2.75
C LYS A 319 19.65 -14.74 4.27
N ILE A 320 18.66 -14.04 4.84
CA ILE A 320 18.60 -13.80 6.29
C ILE A 320 17.98 -14.98 7.03
N ASN A 321 16.90 -15.53 6.50
CA ASN A 321 16.15 -16.62 7.11
C ASN A 321 15.57 -17.56 6.03
N PRO A 322 16.34 -18.60 5.63
CA PRO A 322 15.93 -19.52 4.57
C PRO A 322 14.72 -20.41 4.91
N SER A 323 14.40 -20.59 6.19
CA SER A 323 13.34 -21.51 6.63
C SER A 323 11.95 -20.85 6.70
N ALA A 324 11.87 -19.53 6.70
CA ALA A 324 10.61 -18.81 6.78
C ALA A 324 9.98 -18.65 5.38
N PRO A 325 8.77 -19.16 5.13
CA PRO A 325 8.08 -18.95 3.86
C PRO A 325 7.72 -17.47 3.64
N VAL A 326 7.67 -17.07 2.38
CA VAL A 326 7.38 -15.70 1.95
C VAL A 326 6.10 -15.66 1.13
N PHE A 327 5.05 -15.06 1.69
CA PHE A 327 3.77 -14.84 1.04
C PHE A 327 3.64 -13.41 0.50
N THR A 328 2.69 -13.22 -0.40
CA THR A 328 2.37 -11.93 -1.01
C THR A 328 0.95 -11.51 -0.63
N ALA A 329 0.80 -10.25 -0.26
CA ALA A 329 -0.45 -9.62 0.10
C ALA A 329 -0.68 -8.34 -0.70
N THR A 330 -1.81 -8.27 -1.39
CA THR A 330 -2.27 -7.08 -2.10
C THR A 330 -3.31 -6.35 -1.25
N VAL A 331 -3.56 -5.08 -1.57
CA VAL A 331 -4.64 -4.29 -0.96
C VAL A 331 -5.73 -4.11 -2.01
N ALA A 332 -6.94 -4.54 -1.69
CA ALA A 332 -8.10 -4.40 -2.55
C ALA A 332 -9.16 -3.49 -1.90
N PRO A 333 -9.85 -2.64 -2.68
CA PRO A 333 -11.03 -1.95 -2.19
C PRO A 333 -12.16 -2.97 -1.99
N ARG A 334 -12.68 -3.08 -0.77
CA ARG A 334 -13.85 -3.93 -0.46
C ARG A 334 -15.16 -3.23 -0.83
N GLY A 335 -15.20 -1.92 -0.67
CA GLY A 335 -16.36 -1.09 -0.96
C GLY A 335 -16.37 0.18 -0.11
N TRP A 336 -17.39 1.00 -0.29
CA TRP A 336 -17.57 2.23 0.46
C TRP A 336 -18.42 1.97 1.69
N ILE A 337 -18.02 2.49 2.85
CA ILE A 337 -18.86 2.44 4.04
C ILE A 337 -19.51 3.79 4.23
N SER A 338 -20.84 3.80 4.38
CA SER A 338 -21.59 5.01 4.73
C SER A 338 -21.44 5.30 6.22
N GLU A 339 -21.11 6.53 6.57
CA GLU A 339 -21.05 6.98 7.96
C GLU A 339 -22.41 6.85 8.67
N ALA A 340 -23.50 7.05 7.94
CA ALA A 340 -24.85 7.01 8.49
C ALA A 340 -25.31 5.61 8.89
N THR A 341 -24.89 4.57 8.16
CA THR A 341 -25.38 3.19 8.37
C THR A 341 -24.31 2.24 8.90
N GLY A 342 -23.03 2.58 8.72
CA GLY A 342 -21.91 1.68 9.00
C GLY A 342 -21.84 0.48 8.05
N LEU A 343 -22.66 0.45 7.00
CA LEU A 343 -22.73 -0.66 6.04
C LEU A 343 -21.98 -0.33 4.75
N VAL A 344 -21.52 -1.39 4.09
CA VAL A 344 -20.94 -1.29 2.75
C VAL A 344 -22.04 -0.91 1.76
N THR A 345 -21.89 0.21 1.08
CA THR A 345 -22.77 0.72 0.03
C THR A 345 -22.03 0.73 -1.31
N PRO A 346 -22.65 0.24 -2.40
CA PRO A 346 -22.13 0.49 -3.73
C PRO A 346 -22.27 1.99 -4.04
N LEU A 347 -21.18 2.62 -4.48
CA LEU A 347 -21.20 3.99 -4.96
C LEU A 347 -20.85 3.99 -6.44
N GLU A 348 -21.70 4.63 -7.23
CA GLU A 348 -21.41 4.93 -8.63
C GLU A 348 -20.47 6.15 -8.72
N PRO A 349 -19.60 6.22 -9.74
CA PRO A 349 -18.80 7.41 -10.01
C PRO A 349 -19.65 8.68 -10.08
N ALA A 350 -19.29 9.68 -9.27
CA ALA A 350 -19.99 10.96 -9.18
C ALA A 350 -18.98 12.09 -8.90
N PRO A 351 -19.35 13.37 -9.12
CA PRO A 351 -18.58 14.49 -8.60
C PRO A 351 -18.47 14.38 -7.08
N VAL A 352 -17.26 14.18 -6.57
CA VAL A 352 -17.02 14.01 -5.14
C VAL A 352 -16.04 15.04 -4.61
N ALA A 353 -16.19 15.41 -3.35
CA ALA A 353 -15.17 16.11 -2.61
C ALA A 353 -14.51 15.12 -1.65
N ALA A 354 -13.19 15.18 -1.51
CA ALA A 354 -12.46 14.24 -0.69
C ALA A 354 -11.56 14.93 0.34
N PHE A 355 -11.42 14.35 1.53
CA PHE A 355 -10.53 14.89 2.55
C PHE A 355 -9.80 13.78 3.31
N CYS A 356 -8.57 14.04 3.74
CA CYS A 356 -7.81 13.09 4.55
C CYS A 356 -6.76 13.75 5.45
N GLY A 357 -6.43 13.09 6.55
CA GLY A 357 -5.38 13.42 7.51
C GLY A 357 -4.32 12.32 7.53
N LEU A 358 -3.67 12.09 6.40
CA LEU A 358 -2.64 11.07 6.21
C LEU A 358 -1.24 11.69 6.07
N GLY A 359 -0.20 10.96 6.50
CA GLY A 359 1.20 11.34 6.26
C GLY A 359 1.60 11.39 4.78
N ASN A 360 0.89 10.68 3.90
CA ASN A 360 1.03 10.78 2.44
C ASN A 360 -0.34 10.82 1.73
N PRO A 361 -0.96 12.01 1.60
CA PRO A 361 -2.26 12.15 0.95
C PRO A 361 -2.30 11.71 -0.52
N ALA A 362 -1.17 11.79 -1.23
CA ALA A 362 -1.11 11.46 -2.65
C ALA A 362 -1.53 10.01 -2.96
N THR A 363 -1.22 9.08 -2.05
CA THR A 363 -1.65 7.68 -2.19
C THR A 363 -3.17 7.55 -2.15
N PHE A 364 -3.84 8.27 -1.26
CA PHE A 364 -5.31 8.24 -1.18
C PHE A 364 -5.95 8.80 -2.44
N TRP A 365 -5.47 9.94 -2.95
CA TRP A 365 -5.96 10.52 -4.21
C TRP A 365 -5.79 9.58 -5.39
N HIS A 366 -4.66 8.87 -5.45
CA HIS A 366 -4.43 7.87 -6.49
C HIS A 366 -5.43 6.71 -6.39
N THR A 367 -5.67 6.19 -5.19
CA THR A 367 -6.65 5.13 -4.94
C THR A 367 -8.07 5.55 -5.31
N LEU A 368 -8.47 6.80 -5.00
CA LEU A 368 -9.78 7.33 -5.41
C LEU A 368 -9.95 7.29 -6.93
N ARG A 369 -8.97 7.83 -7.67
CA ARG A 369 -9.01 7.87 -9.14
C ARG A 369 -9.01 6.49 -9.76
N GLN A 370 -8.22 5.56 -9.22
CA GLN A 370 -8.24 4.15 -9.64
C GLN A 370 -9.59 3.47 -9.37
N SER A 371 -10.32 3.93 -8.35
CA SER A 371 -11.67 3.45 -8.02
C SER A 371 -12.77 4.16 -8.82
N GLY A 372 -12.42 4.99 -9.81
CA GLY A 372 -13.37 5.72 -10.65
C GLY A 372 -13.84 7.06 -10.09
N PHE A 373 -13.27 7.54 -8.98
CA PHE A 373 -13.63 8.81 -8.35
C PHE A 373 -12.53 9.85 -8.55
N ASP A 374 -12.75 10.83 -9.42
CA ASP A 374 -11.86 11.99 -9.53
C ASP A 374 -12.46 13.18 -8.74
N PRO A 375 -11.87 13.58 -7.60
CA PRO A 375 -12.49 14.57 -6.74
C PRO A 375 -12.45 15.98 -7.35
N VAL A 376 -13.59 16.67 -7.36
CA VAL A 376 -13.70 18.09 -7.76
C VAL A 376 -13.09 19.04 -6.73
N PHE A 377 -12.91 18.57 -5.51
CA PHE A 377 -12.27 19.29 -4.41
C PHE A 377 -11.54 18.31 -3.50
N THR A 378 -10.31 18.65 -3.09
CA THR A 378 -9.53 17.87 -2.12
C THR A 378 -9.05 18.73 -0.97
N CYS A 379 -9.12 18.21 0.25
CA CYS A 379 -8.60 18.89 1.45
C CYS A 379 -7.68 17.97 2.27
N THR A 380 -6.48 18.45 2.60
CA THR A 380 -5.47 17.69 3.35
C THR A 380 -5.29 18.25 4.76
N PHE A 381 -5.16 17.36 5.74
CA PHE A 381 -4.86 17.66 7.13
C PHE A 381 -3.58 16.92 7.56
N GLY A 382 -3.06 17.28 8.74
CA GLY A 382 -1.91 16.57 9.34
C GLY A 382 -2.26 15.13 9.70
N ASP A 383 -1.24 14.27 9.83
CA ASP A 383 -1.48 12.87 10.19
C ASP A 383 -2.13 12.74 11.57
N HIS A 384 -3.17 11.90 11.67
CA HIS A 384 -4.02 11.74 12.86
C HIS A 384 -4.79 13.02 13.25
N HIS A 385 -5.29 13.77 12.27
CA HIS A 385 -6.09 14.96 12.54
C HIS A 385 -7.41 14.62 13.23
N HIS A 386 -7.76 15.35 14.30
CA HIS A 386 -9.11 15.33 14.88
C HIS A 386 -9.92 16.49 14.30
N TYR A 387 -10.99 16.17 13.58
CA TYR A 387 -11.75 17.13 12.81
C TYR A 387 -12.63 18.01 13.70
N ARG A 388 -12.43 19.32 13.62
CA ARG A 388 -13.24 20.30 14.35
C ARG A 388 -14.56 20.57 13.62
N PRO A 389 -15.66 20.88 14.33
CA PRO A 389 -16.94 21.17 13.68
C PRO A 389 -16.91 22.27 12.61
N GLN A 390 -16.10 23.31 12.83
CA GLN A 390 -15.94 24.41 11.87
C GLN A 390 -15.19 23.97 10.60
N GLU A 391 -14.26 23.02 10.71
CA GLU A 391 -13.50 22.48 9.58
C GLU A 391 -14.41 21.64 8.67
N LEU A 392 -15.27 20.80 9.27
CA LEU A 392 -16.27 20.02 8.52
C LEU A 392 -17.27 20.91 7.80
N LYS A 393 -17.79 21.95 8.46
CA LYS A 393 -18.65 22.95 7.82
C LYS A 393 -17.95 23.62 6.64
N ARG A 394 -16.65 23.94 6.77
CA ARG A 394 -15.85 24.52 5.70
C ARG A 394 -15.64 23.55 4.53
N ILE A 395 -15.39 22.27 4.81
CA ILE A 395 -15.31 21.22 3.78
C ILE A 395 -16.63 21.12 3.02
N ALA A 396 -17.76 21.04 3.71
CA ALA A 396 -19.07 20.97 3.08
C ALA A 396 -19.39 22.21 2.23
N PHE A 397 -19.05 23.40 2.72
CA PHE A 397 -19.20 24.64 1.95
C PHE A 397 -18.37 24.61 0.65
N GLN A 398 -17.10 24.21 0.72
CA GLN A 398 -16.22 24.11 -0.45
C GLN A 398 -16.66 23.01 -1.41
N ALA A 399 -17.07 21.86 -0.89
CA ALA A 399 -17.60 20.74 -1.68
C ALA A 399 -18.80 21.20 -2.51
N LYS A 400 -19.76 21.90 -1.90
CA LYS A 400 -20.91 22.48 -2.58
C LYS A 400 -20.51 23.51 -3.65
N ALA A 401 -19.57 24.39 -3.33
CA ALA A 401 -19.10 25.42 -4.27
C ALA A 401 -18.44 24.82 -5.52
N HIS A 402 -17.82 23.63 -5.40
CA HIS A 402 -17.18 22.92 -6.50
C HIS A 402 -18.10 21.87 -7.16
N GLY A 403 -19.39 21.82 -6.80
CA GLY A 403 -20.37 20.92 -7.41
C GLY A 403 -20.24 19.45 -7.00
N ALA A 404 -19.61 19.15 -5.86
CA ALA A 404 -19.61 17.79 -5.33
C ALA A 404 -21.03 17.36 -4.92
N LEU A 405 -21.28 16.05 -4.95
CA LEU A 405 -22.51 15.40 -4.49
C LEU A 405 -22.28 14.55 -3.24
N LEU A 406 -21.05 14.08 -3.00
CA LEU A 406 -20.67 13.24 -1.87
C LEU A 406 -19.34 13.68 -1.26
N LEU A 407 -19.14 13.32 0.02
CA LEU A 407 -17.87 13.48 0.73
C LEU A 407 -17.19 12.13 0.92
N LEU A 408 -15.95 12.01 0.45
CA LEU A 408 -15.12 10.82 0.62
C LEU A 408 -13.97 11.07 1.58
N THR A 409 -13.69 10.11 2.45
CA THR A 409 -12.53 10.16 3.35
C THR A 409 -11.89 8.78 3.54
N THR A 410 -10.85 8.70 4.37
CA THR A 410 -10.19 7.43 4.69
C THR A 410 -10.86 6.78 5.90
N GLU A 411 -10.73 5.46 6.03
CA GLU A 411 -11.22 4.76 7.23
C GLU A 411 -10.60 5.34 8.50
N LYS A 412 -9.30 5.67 8.49
CA LYS A 412 -8.60 6.28 9.62
C LYS A 412 -9.20 7.62 10.02
N ASP A 413 -9.52 8.47 9.04
CA ASP A 413 -10.08 9.80 9.27
C ASP A 413 -11.54 9.75 9.72
N ALA A 414 -12.32 8.79 9.20
CA ALA A 414 -13.68 8.53 9.65
C ALA A 414 -13.76 8.18 11.16
N MET A 415 -12.71 7.59 11.73
CA MET A 415 -12.63 7.34 13.18
C MET A 415 -12.47 8.62 14.02
N ASN A 416 -11.94 9.68 13.41
CA ASN A 416 -11.61 10.95 14.06
C ASN A 416 -12.65 12.03 13.81
N LEU A 417 -13.76 11.69 13.16
CA LEU A 417 -14.91 12.56 12.99
C LEU A 417 -15.68 12.71 14.32
N PRO A 418 -16.22 13.91 14.63
CA PRO A 418 -17.12 14.09 15.77
C PRO A 418 -18.43 13.34 15.55
N SER A 419 -19.12 12.96 16.63
CA SER A 419 -20.37 12.19 16.57
C SER A 419 -21.52 12.89 15.81
N ASN A 420 -21.46 14.22 15.66
CA ASN A 420 -22.41 15.00 14.88
C ASN A 420 -21.88 15.38 13.49
N ALA A 421 -20.87 14.68 12.96
CA ALA A 421 -20.26 14.98 11.66
C ALA A 421 -21.30 15.08 10.54
N ARG A 422 -22.27 14.17 10.50
CA ARG A 422 -23.37 14.16 9.53
C ARG A 422 -24.18 15.45 9.52
N GLU A 423 -24.55 15.95 10.70
CA GLU A 423 -25.30 17.21 10.84
C GLU A 423 -24.47 18.41 10.35
N LEU A 424 -23.16 18.36 10.58
CA LEU A 424 -22.23 19.44 10.23
C LEU A 424 -21.96 19.54 8.73
N VAL A 425 -22.11 18.43 7.97
CA VAL A 425 -21.86 18.39 6.53
C VAL A 425 -23.11 18.29 5.67
N CYS A 426 -24.30 18.29 6.27
CA CYS A 426 -25.58 18.26 5.56
C CYS A 426 -25.62 19.32 4.42
N PRO A 427 -26.06 18.96 3.20
CA PRO A 427 -26.76 17.73 2.81
C PRO A 427 -25.87 16.56 2.36
N PHE A 428 -24.56 16.62 2.56
CA PHE A 428 -23.65 15.57 2.10
C PHE A 428 -23.67 14.34 2.99
N ASP A 429 -23.65 13.15 2.37
CA ASP A 429 -23.29 11.92 3.05
C ASP A 429 -21.76 11.70 3.02
N ILE A 430 -21.21 11.28 4.14
CA ILE A 430 -19.79 10.91 4.27
C ILE A 430 -19.65 9.42 4.02
N HIS A 431 -18.72 9.06 3.14
CA HIS A 431 -18.32 7.70 2.90
C HIS A 431 -16.80 7.56 3.04
N TRP A 432 -16.33 6.38 3.43
CA TRP A 432 -14.91 6.06 3.36
C TRP A 432 -14.68 4.74 2.66
N LEU A 433 -13.53 4.63 2.00
CA LEU A 433 -13.13 3.40 1.33
C LEU A 433 -12.67 2.39 2.37
N LYS A 434 -13.40 1.27 2.49
CA LYS A 434 -12.92 0.10 3.22
C LYS A 434 -11.97 -0.66 2.31
N ILE A 435 -10.75 -0.81 2.79
CA ILE A 435 -9.73 -1.64 2.14
C ILE A 435 -9.63 -2.96 2.88
N GLU A 436 -9.28 -4.01 2.15
CA GLU A 436 -8.95 -5.30 2.72
C GLU A 436 -7.61 -5.80 2.21
N THR A 437 -6.93 -6.58 3.04
CA THR A 437 -5.71 -7.28 2.64
C THR A 437 -6.10 -8.63 2.05
N VAL A 438 -5.64 -8.91 0.84
CA VAL A 438 -5.90 -10.17 0.13
C VAL A 438 -4.58 -10.92 -0.03
N LEU A 439 -4.50 -12.13 0.53
CA LEU A 439 -3.36 -13.03 0.36
C LEU A 439 -3.53 -13.87 -0.90
N GLU A 440 -2.50 -13.90 -1.76
CA GLU A 440 -2.52 -14.70 -2.99
C GLU A 440 -2.71 -16.20 -2.72
N GLN A 441 -2.10 -16.71 -1.64
CA GLN A 441 -2.14 -18.13 -1.24
C GLN A 441 -2.73 -18.29 0.17
N ARG A 442 -3.90 -17.68 0.42
CA ARG A 442 -4.53 -17.65 1.77
C ARG A 442 -4.66 -19.02 2.43
N GLN A 443 -5.07 -20.06 1.69
CA GLN A 443 -5.27 -21.40 2.26
C GLN A 443 -3.95 -22.04 2.74
N GLU A 444 -2.89 -21.94 1.93
CA GLU A 444 -1.56 -22.44 2.28
C GLU A 444 -0.99 -21.66 3.47
N PHE A 445 -1.13 -20.34 3.46
CA PHE A 445 -0.75 -19.48 4.58
C PHE A 445 -1.43 -19.93 5.89
N MET A 446 -2.75 -20.12 5.89
CA MET A 446 -3.47 -20.56 7.09
C MET A 446 -3.09 -21.96 7.53
N LYS A 447 -2.77 -22.88 6.60
CA LYS A 447 -2.26 -24.21 6.91
C LYS A 447 -0.90 -24.15 7.61
N VAL A 448 0.04 -23.38 7.06
CA VAL A 448 1.36 -23.16 7.66
C VAL A 448 1.21 -22.53 9.04
N LEU A 449 0.39 -21.48 9.16
CA LEU A 449 0.14 -20.81 10.42
C LEU A 449 -0.43 -21.76 11.48
N GLY A 450 -1.44 -22.56 11.12
CA GLY A 450 -2.02 -23.57 12.02
C GLY A 450 -0.98 -24.60 12.49
N SER A 451 -0.09 -25.05 11.60
CA SER A 451 0.98 -25.98 11.97
C SER A 451 1.99 -25.40 12.96
N LEU A 452 2.30 -24.10 12.85
CA LEU A 452 3.21 -23.38 13.73
C LEU A 452 2.56 -23.00 15.07
N MET A 453 1.23 -22.87 15.11
CA MET A 453 0.47 -22.60 16.33
C MET A 453 0.24 -23.85 17.18
N ALA A 454 0.27 -25.05 16.57
CA ALA A 454 0.07 -26.29 17.29
C ALA A 454 1.14 -26.46 18.39
N PRO A 455 0.76 -26.87 19.61
CA PRO A 455 1.73 -27.12 20.67
C PRO A 455 2.71 -28.21 20.22
N GLU A 456 4.01 -28.02 20.47
CA GLU A 456 5.02 -29.05 20.21
C GLU A 456 4.57 -30.35 20.87
N ALA A 457 4.38 -31.40 20.07
CA ALA A 457 4.12 -32.74 20.57
C ALA A 457 5.39 -33.28 21.23
N ASN A 458 5.69 -32.87 22.46
CA ASN A 458 6.68 -33.49 23.32
C ASN A 458 6.36 -33.28 24.81
N GLY A 459 5.84 -34.35 25.42
CA GLY A 459 6.15 -34.80 26.78
C GLY A 459 6.10 -33.78 27.92
N ASN A 460 4.89 -33.41 28.38
CA ASN A 460 4.49 -33.45 29.79
C ASN A 460 3.06 -32.93 29.89
N GLY A 461 2.12 -33.86 30.04
CA GLY A 461 0.71 -33.54 30.24
C GLY A 461 0.50 -32.74 31.52
N LEU A 462 -0.13 -31.58 31.39
CA LEU A 462 -0.92 -31.00 32.46
C LEU A 462 -2.39 -31.16 32.05
N PRO A 463 -3.24 -31.73 32.92
CA PRO A 463 -4.58 -32.13 32.54
C PRO A 463 -5.47 -30.90 32.30
N HIS A 464 -6.37 -31.04 31.31
CA HIS A 464 -7.51 -30.16 31.12
C HIS A 464 -8.26 -29.96 32.44
N VAL A 465 -8.18 -28.77 33.02
CA VAL A 465 -9.08 -28.35 34.10
C VAL A 465 -10.38 -27.91 33.45
N ALA A 466 -11.41 -28.73 33.60
CA ALA A 466 -12.78 -28.37 33.23
C ALA A 466 -13.24 -27.17 34.08
N VAL A 467 -13.60 -26.07 33.41
CA VAL A 467 -14.23 -24.90 34.06
C VAL A 467 -15.72 -25.23 34.29
N PRO A 468 -16.23 -25.15 35.52
CA PRO A 468 -17.64 -25.45 35.79
C PRO A 468 -18.52 -24.29 35.30
N ARG A 469 -19.54 -24.61 34.49
CA ARG A 469 -20.62 -23.69 34.12
C ARG A 469 -21.36 -23.27 35.39
N ARG A 470 -21.20 -22.03 35.83
CA ARG A 470 -22.14 -21.41 36.79
C ARG A 470 -23.25 -20.72 36.02
N HIS A 471 -24.47 -21.17 36.26
CA HIS A 471 -25.71 -20.49 35.92
C HIS A 471 -25.68 -19.06 36.48
N ILE A 472 -25.74 -18.06 35.61
CA ILE A 472 -26.07 -16.69 35.99
C ILE A 472 -27.59 -16.63 36.10
N ASN A 473 -28.05 -16.40 37.33
CA ASN A 473 -29.43 -16.11 37.64
C ASN A 473 -29.70 -14.63 37.30
N ASP A 474 -30.71 -14.40 36.48
CA ASP A 474 -31.36 -13.09 36.30
C ASP A 474 -31.76 -12.51 37.65
N GLN A 475 -31.36 -11.27 37.97
CA GLN A 475 -32.19 -10.28 38.66
C GLN A 475 -31.66 -8.84 38.47
N ARG A 476 -32.44 -8.07 37.70
CA ARG A 476 -32.76 -6.62 37.76
C ARG A 476 -31.68 -5.58 37.48
#